data_AF-A0A833TX32-F1
#
_entry.id   AF-A0A833TX32-F1
#
_cell.length_a   1.000
_cell.length_b   1.000
_cell.length_c   1.000
_cell.angle_alpha   90.00
_cell.angle_beta   90.00
_cell.angle_gamma   90.00
#
_symmetry.space_group_name_H-M   'P 1'
#
loop_
_entity.id
_entity.type
_entity.pdbx_description
1 polymer ?
#
loop_
_entity_poly.entity_id
_entity_poly.type
_entity_poly.pdbx_seq_one_letter_code
_entity_poly.pdbx_strand_id
1 'polypeptide(L)'
;MAIYRANSLILRKAGVQVANPVQQVFNGQEVEVWPRITWKPKWGPTFAEIKRKVCGNCIISQSSTMVIKGRNVFLEDLSLDGALLINAVEDAEVSQEKLIANIDLKNANRHSLPMWQNLMCSSFSFSSRISK
;
A
#
# COMPACT_ATOMS: atom_id res chain seq x y z
N MET A 1 -0.29 -7.12 10.75
CA MET A 1 -0.07 -5.66 10.55
C MET A 1 -1.40 -4.95 10.29
N ALA A 2 -1.81 -4.04 11.18
CA ALA A 2 -3.18 -3.48 11.19
C ALA A 2 -3.53 -2.58 9.99
N ILE A 3 -2.59 -1.77 9.50
CA ILE A 3 -2.84 -0.81 8.41
C ILE A 3 -3.16 -1.53 7.09
N TYR A 4 -2.35 -2.51 6.69
CA TYR A 4 -2.58 -3.27 5.46
C TYR A 4 -3.91 -4.03 5.48
N ARG A 5 -4.27 -4.58 6.65
CA ARG A 5 -5.57 -5.20 6.86
C ARG A 5 -6.71 -4.21 6.68
N ALA A 6 -6.66 -3.06 7.36
CA ALA A 6 -7.68 -2.03 7.26
C ALA A 6 -7.88 -1.56 5.81
N ASN A 7 -6.80 -1.24 5.11
CA ASN A 7 -6.85 -0.78 3.72
C ASN A 7 -7.40 -1.85 2.77
N SER A 8 -7.00 -3.11 2.96
CA SER A 8 -7.52 -4.24 2.18
C SER A 8 -9.03 -4.42 2.39
N LEU A 9 -9.49 -4.33 3.64
CA LEU A 9 -10.91 -4.45 3.97
C LEU A 9 -11.74 -3.28 3.42
N ILE A 10 -11.19 -2.07 3.47
CA ILE A 10 -11.82 -0.88 2.86
C ILE A 10 -12.00 -1.07 1.35
N LEU A 11 -10.97 -1.56 0.65
CA LEU A 11 -11.05 -1.83 -0.79
C LEU A 11 -12.00 -2.97 -1.13
N ARG A 12 -12.01 -4.05 -0.33
CA ARG A 12 -13.03 -5.12 -0.47
C ARG A 12 -14.44 -4.57 -0.34
N LYS A 13 -14.69 -3.69 0.63
CA LYS A 13 -15.98 -3.02 0.81
C LYS A 13 -16.32 -2.08 -0.35
N ALA A 14 -15.31 -1.56 -1.06
CA ALA A 14 -15.47 -0.74 -2.26
C ALA A 14 -15.67 -1.57 -3.55
N GLY A 15 -15.62 -2.91 -3.49
CA GLY A 15 -15.84 -3.80 -4.64
C GLY A 15 -14.56 -4.40 -5.24
N VAL A 16 -13.38 -4.14 -4.67
CA VAL A 16 -12.11 -4.72 -5.14
C VAL A 16 -11.96 -6.16 -4.65
N GLN A 17 -11.58 -7.06 -5.54
CA GLN A 17 -11.22 -8.43 -5.22
C GLN A 17 -9.78 -8.49 -4.66
N VAL A 18 -9.64 -8.26 -3.36
CA VAL A 18 -8.33 -8.35 -2.67
C VAL A 18 -8.14 -9.76 -2.13
N ALA A 19 -7.01 -10.41 -2.45
CA ALA A 19 -6.66 -11.74 -1.94
C ALA A 19 -6.70 -11.85 -0.40
N ASN A 20 -6.95 -13.06 0.10
CA ASN A 20 -6.98 -13.35 1.54
C ASN A 20 -5.59 -13.21 2.19
N PRO A 21 -5.53 -12.89 3.49
CA PRO A 21 -4.27 -12.92 4.20
C PRO A 21 -3.72 -14.34 4.27
N VAL A 22 -2.40 -14.44 4.39
CA VAL A 22 -1.68 -15.70 4.62
C VAL A 22 -1.10 -15.66 6.03
N GLN A 23 -1.21 -16.76 6.76
CA GLN A 23 -0.54 -16.92 8.05
C GLN A 23 0.95 -17.16 7.82
N GLN A 24 1.80 -16.38 8.48
CA GLN A 24 3.24 -16.57 8.48
C GLN A 24 3.80 -16.45 9.90
N VAL A 25 4.88 -17.18 10.16
CA VAL A 25 5.58 -17.13 11.45
C VAL A 25 6.79 -16.21 11.30
N PHE A 26 6.84 -15.13 12.09
CA PHE A 26 8.01 -14.26 12.22
C PHE A 26 8.54 -14.36 13.64
N ASN A 27 9.79 -14.81 13.81
CA ASN A 27 10.43 -14.96 15.13
C ASN A 27 9.57 -15.78 16.12
N GLY A 28 8.93 -16.86 15.63
CA GLY A 28 8.05 -17.70 16.44
C GLY A 28 6.65 -17.12 16.70
N GLN A 29 6.32 -15.94 16.16
CA GLN A 29 5.01 -15.32 16.28
C GLN A 29 4.20 -15.51 15.00
N GLU A 30 2.99 -16.07 15.11
CA GLU A 30 2.04 -16.17 14.01
C GLU A 30 1.42 -14.80 13.70
N VAL A 31 1.48 -14.40 12.43
CA VAL A 31 0.99 -13.11 11.96
C VAL A 31 0.29 -13.27 10.62
N GLU A 32 -0.87 -12.64 10.50
CA GLU A 32 -1.55 -12.46 9.22
C GLU A 32 -0.82 -11.45 8.33
N VAL A 33 -0.40 -11.92 7.16
CA VAL A 33 0.22 -11.11 6.11
C VAL A 33 -0.81 -10.80 5.02
N TRP A 34 -1.22 -9.54 4.98
CA TRP A 34 -2.11 -8.97 3.98
C TRP A 34 -1.31 -8.34 2.83
N PRO A 35 -1.92 -8.14 1.63
CA PRO A 35 -1.34 -7.32 0.57
C PRO A 35 -0.93 -5.94 1.09
N ARG A 36 0.22 -5.45 0.64
CA ARG A 36 0.84 -4.21 1.16
C ARG A 36 0.26 -2.99 0.43
N ILE A 37 -0.97 -2.64 0.79
CA ILE A 37 -1.70 -1.55 0.15
C ILE A 37 -1.69 -0.31 1.04
N THR A 38 -1.25 0.83 0.50
CA THR A 38 -1.23 2.12 1.20
C THR A 38 -1.56 3.27 0.27
N TRP A 39 -2.10 4.34 0.84
CA TRP A 39 -2.32 5.61 0.14
C TRP A 39 -2.10 6.77 1.11
N LYS A 40 -1.83 7.96 0.57
CA LYS A 40 -1.86 9.18 1.37
C LYS A 40 -3.32 9.53 1.71
N PRO A 41 -3.64 10.04 2.92
CA PRO A 41 -5.01 10.42 3.29
C PRO A 41 -5.70 11.35 2.27
N LYS A 42 -4.93 12.22 1.60
CA LYS A 42 -5.43 13.09 0.52
C LYS A 42 -6.08 12.36 -0.67
N TRP A 43 -5.81 11.08 -0.86
CA TRP A 43 -6.44 10.26 -1.91
C TRP A 43 -7.84 9.76 -1.50
N GLY A 44 -8.02 9.42 -0.23
CA GLY A 44 -9.23 8.76 0.25
C GLY A 44 -9.46 9.05 1.72
N PRO A 45 -9.82 10.31 2.08
CA PRO A 45 -10.09 10.70 3.46
C PRO A 45 -11.37 10.06 4.00
N THR A 46 -12.30 9.68 3.11
CA THR A 46 -13.56 9.02 3.46
C THR A 46 -13.77 7.77 2.61
N PHE A 47 -14.55 6.82 3.13
CA PHE A 47 -14.94 5.64 2.35
C PHE A 47 -15.73 6.01 1.08
N ALA A 48 -16.57 7.04 1.14
CA ALA A 48 -17.31 7.52 -0.03
C ALA A 48 -16.37 8.00 -1.14
N GLU A 49 -15.29 8.71 -0.78
CA GLU A 49 -14.24 9.13 -1.73
C GLU A 49 -13.46 7.96 -2.31
N ILE A 50 -13.18 6.93 -1.51
CA ILE A 50 -12.53 5.71 -2.01
C ILE A 50 -13.45 4.98 -2.98
N LYS A 51 -14.73 4.80 -2.61
CA LYS A 51 -15.70 4.08 -3.43
C LYS A 51 -15.95 4.75 -4.79
N ARG A 52 -15.98 6.09 -4.87
CA ARG A 52 -16.10 6.79 -6.17
C ARG A 52 -14.85 6.71 -7.04
N LYS A 53 -13.69 6.38 -6.47
CA LYS A 53 -12.40 6.27 -7.18
C LYS A 53 -12.09 4.83 -7.59
N VAL A 54 -12.96 3.88 -7.24
CA VAL A 54 -12.83 2.47 -7.59
C VAL A 54 -14.00 2.12 -8.51
N CYS A 55 -13.70 1.69 -9.72
CA CYS A 55 -14.68 1.24 -10.70
C CYS A 55 -14.17 0.01 -11.46
N GLY A 56 -15.09 -0.65 -12.17
CA GLY A 56 -14.78 -1.86 -12.94
C GLY A 56 -14.34 -3.04 -12.06
N ASN A 57 -13.67 -4.00 -12.69
CA ASN A 57 -13.19 -5.22 -12.07
C ASN A 57 -11.73 -5.06 -11.60
N CYS A 58 -11.55 -4.69 -10.33
CA CYS A 58 -10.23 -4.58 -9.72
C CYS A 58 -9.87 -5.84 -8.93
N ILE A 59 -8.71 -6.44 -9.19
CA ILE A 59 -8.18 -7.66 -8.58
C ILE A 59 -6.77 -7.39 -8.05
N ILE A 60 -6.48 -7.78 -6.81
CA ILE A 60 -5.16 -7.60 -6.19
C ILE A 60 -4.69 -8.93 -5.58
N SER A 61 -3.53 -9.42 -6.03
CA SER A 61 -2.92 -10.67 -5.56
C SER A 61 -2.35 -10.56 -4.13
N GLN A 62 -2.08 -11.70 -3.49
CA GLN A 62 -1.63 -11.75 -2.09
C GLN A 62 -0.25 -11.11 -1.87
N SER A 63 0.67 -11.32 -2.81
CA SER A 63 2.04 -10.82 -2.81
C SER A 63 2.14 -9.34 -3.20
N SER A 64 1.03 -8.73 -3.59
CA SER A 64 1.03 -7.40 -4.20
C SER A 64 1.32 -6.27 -3.22
N THR A 65 1.92 -5.21 -3.77
CA THR A 65 2.21 -3.94 -3.09
C THR A 65 1.66 -2.80 -3.93
N MET A 66 0.83 -1.95 -3.33
CA MET A 66 0.28 -0.77 -4.00
C MET A 66 0.49 0.47 -3.13
N VAL A 67 1.02 1.53 -3.72
CA VAL A 67 1.20 2.82 -3.05
C VAL A 67 0.61 3.92 -3.92
N ILE A 68 -0.38 4.63 -3.39
CA ILE A 68 -1.02 5.76 -4.08
C ILE A 68 -0.58 7.08 -3.46
N LYS A 69 0.09 7.89 -4.27
CA LYS A 69 0.47 9.27 -3.98
C LYS A 69 -0.23 10.17 -4.99
N GLY A 70 -1.12 11.04 -4.50
CA GLY A 70 -1.91 11.94 -5.34
C GLY A 70 -3.35 12.02 -4.86
N ARG A 71 -4.07 13.07 -5.28
CA ARG A 71 -5.49 13.25 -4.92
C ARG A 71 -6.42 12.61 -5.97
N ASN A 72 -6.14 12.85 -7.25
CA ASN A 72 -7.00 12.50 -8.38
C ASN A 72 -6.50 11.24 -9.10
N VAL A 73 -6.56 10.09 -8.41
CA VAL A 73 -6.20 8.79 -8.98
C VAL A 73 -7.44 7.90 -8.94
N PHE A 74 -7.79 7.31 -10.08
CA PHE A 74 -8.89 6.36 -10.22
C PHE A 74 -8.32 4.96 -10.46
N LEU A 75 -8.95 3.95 -9.88
CA LEU A 75 -8.66 2.54 -10.06
C LEU A 75 -9.80 1.94 -10.90
N GLU A 76 -9.51 1.64 -12.17
CA GLU A 76 -10.46 1.09 -13.12
C GLU A 76 -9.88 -0.17 -13.75
N ASP A 77 -10.64 -1.28 -13.72
CA ASP A 77 -10.27 -2.57 -14.32
C ASP A 77 -8.83 -3.03 -14.03
N LEU A 78 -8.34 -2.77 -12.81
CA LEU A 78 -6.96 -3.05 -12.39
C LEU A 78 -6.76 -4.53 -12.05
N SER A 79 -5.84 -5.21 -12.72
CA SER A 79 -5.31 -6.50 -12.26
C SER A 79 -3.88 -6.34 -11.76
N LEU A 80 -3.68 -6.39 -10.45
CA LEU A 80 -2.38 -6.22 -9.82
C LEU A 80 -1.82 -7.54 -9.29
N ASP A 81 -0.69 -7.95 -9.87
CA ASP A 81 0.17 -9.02 -9.34
C ASP A 81 1.63 -8.56 -9.32
N GLY A 82 2.06 -7.99 -8.19
CA GLY A 82 3.40 -7.42 -8.06
C GLY A 82 3.39 -6.05 -7.36
N ALA A 83 4.16 -5.10 -7.87
CA ALA A 83 4.32 -3.80 -7.22
C ALA A 83 3.87 -2.64 -8.12
N LEU A 84 3.00 -1.78 -7.58
CA LEU A 84 2.50 -0.56 -8.24
C LEU A 84 2.71 0.66 -7.35
N LEU A 85 3.42 1.66 -7.89
CA LEU A 85 3.55 2.98 -7.29
C LEU A 85 2.92 4.01 -8.21
N ILE A 86 1.84 4.64 -7.77
CA ILE A 86 1.20 5.74 -8.49
C ILE A 86 1.65 7.04 -7.83
N ASN A 87 2.28 7.92 -8.61
CA ASN A 87 2.71 9.24 -8.15
C ASN A 87 2.12 10.33 -9.05
N ALA A 88 0.91 10.76 -8.74
CA ALA A 88 0.25 11.88 -9.38
C ALA A 88 0.60 13.20 -8.67
N VAL A 89 1.02 14.18 -9.45
CA VAL A 89 1.31 15.56 -9.00
C VAL A 89 0.02 16.23 -8.55
N GLU A 90 0.09 17.14 -7.58
CA GLU A 90 -1.08 17.88 -7.11
C GLU A 90 -1.65 18.75 -8.24
N ASP A 91 -2.98 18.80 -8.34
CA ASP A 91 -3.78 19.51 -9.36
C ASP A 91 -3.73 19.02 -10.82
N ALA A 92 -3.08 17.88 -11.10
CA ALA A 92 -3.33 17.15 -12.34
C ALA A 92 -4.55 16.23 -12.18
N GLU A 93 -5.65 16.50 -12.89
CA GLU A 93 -6.61 15.45 -13.25
C GLU A 93 -5.93 14.53 -14.25
N VAL A 94 -5.40 13.40 -13.76
CA VAL A 94 -5.02 12.30 -14.65
C VAL A 94 -6.30 11.54 -14.98
N SER A 95 -7.15 12.17 -15.80
CA SER A 95 -8.18 11.48 -16.57
C SER A 95 -7.43 10.65 -17.59
N GLN A 96 -7.33 9.35 -17.33
CA GLN A 96 -6.58 8.47 -18.22
C GLN A 96 -7.36 8.36 -19.54
N GLU A 97 -6.96 9.15 -20.54
CA GLU A 97 -6.80 8.56 -21.86
C GLU A 97 -5.80 7.40 -21.69
N LYS A 98 -6.34 6.25 -21.32
CA LYS A 98 -5.71 4.93 -21.42
C LYS A 98 -4.26 4.89 -20.94
N LEU A 99 -4.02 5.15 -19.66
CA LEU A 99 -2.86 4.60 -18.98
C LEU A 99 -3.22 3.15 -18.61
N ILE A 100 -3.14 2.25 -19.60
CA ILE A 100 -2.89 0.84 -19.31
C ILE A 100 -1.51 0.80 -18.69
N ALA A 101 -1.44 1.03 -17.39
CA ALA A 101 -0.28 0.68 -16.62
C ALA A 101 -0.31 -0.84 -16.42
N ASN A 102 -0.05 -1.59 -17.50
CA ASN A 102 0.74 -2.81 -17.39
C ASN A 102 2.16 -2.38 -17.00
N ILE A 103 2.31 -1.78 -15.81
CA ILE A 103 3.62 -1.62 -15.19
C ILE A 103 3.87 -2.95 -14.51
N ASP A 104 4.27 -3.91 -15.34
CA ASP A 104 4.85 -5.17 -14.92
C ASP A 104 6.28 -4.83 -14.46
N LEU A 105 6.41 -4.20 -13.27
CA LEU A 105 7.72 -4.08 -12.61
C LEU A 105 8.13 -5.48 -12.12
N LYS A 106 8.53 -6.35 -13.05
CA LYS A 106 9.31 -7.56 -12.75
C LYS A 106 10.72 -7.15 -12.38
N ASN A 107 10.91 -6.64 -11.17
CA ASN A 107 12.00 -7.01 -10.26
C ASN A 107 12.11 -6.04 -9.08
N ALA A 108 11.97 -6.60 -7.87
CA ALA A 108 13.01 -6.50 -6.86
C ALA A 108 12.70 -7.56 -5.81
N ASN A 109 13.45 -8.67 -5.85
CA ASN A 109 13.61 -9.60 -4.75
C ASN A 109 13.59 -8.84 -3.41
N ARG A 110 12.55 -9.07 -2.60
CA ARG A 110 12.59 -8.66 -1.20
C ARG A 110 12.18 -9.85 -0.36
N HIS A 111 13.19 -10.67 -0.06
CA HIS A 111 13.21 -11.45 1.17
C HIS A 111 12.79 -10.53 2.31
N SER A 112 11.79 -10.95 3.06
CA SER A 112 11.31 -10.26 4.24
C SER A 112 12.39 -10.28 5.32
N LEU A 113 13.29 -9.30 5.29
CA LEU A 113 14.04 -8.95 6.48
C LEU A 113 13.13 -8.06 7.37
N PRO A 114 13.02 -8.36 8.67
CA PRO A 114 12.11 -7.66 9.56
C PRO A 114 12.52 -6.18 9.72
N MET A 115 11.65 -5.29 9.24
CA MET A 115 11.78 -3.82 9.26
C MET A 115 11.90 -3.20 10.67
N TRP A 116 11.62 -3.96 11.73
CA TRP A 116 11.63 -3.46 13.10
C TRP A 116 13.04 -3.25 13.70
N GLN A 117 14.09 -3.82 13.12
CA GLN A 117 15.47 -3.56 13.59
C GLN A 117 15.95 -2.13 13.28
N ASN A 118 15.47 -1.51 12.20
CA ASN A 118 15.93 -0.16 11.82
C ASN A 118 15.17 0.97 12.53
N LEU A 119 13.98 0.71 13.07
CA LEU A 119 13.17 1.74 13.76
C LEU A 119 13.51 1.88 15.25
N MET A 120 14.22 0.93 15.85
CA MET A 120 14.68 1.04 17.26
C MET A 120 16.04 1.75 17.39
N CYS A 121 16.77 2.00 16.29
CA CYS A 121 18.09 2.64 16.33
C CYS A 121 18.06 4.16 16.08
N SER A 122 16.92 4.74 15.69
CA SER A 122 16.80 6.18 15.35
C SER A 122 16.17 7.05 16.44
N SER A 123 15.94 6.51 17.65
CA SER A 123 15.19 7.23 18.71
C SER A 123 15.86 7.22 20.07
N PHE A 124 17.20 7.20 20.13
CA PHE A 124 17.96 7.60 21.33
C PHE A 124 19.29 8.24 20.91
N SER A 125 19.26 9.52 20.58
CA SER A 125 20.42 10.40 20.71
C SER A 125 19.98 11.58 21.56
N PHE A 126 19.90 11.34 22.87
CA PHE A 126 19.75 12.39 23.85
C PHE A 126 21.16 12.86 24.23
N SER A 127 21.47 14.09 23.82
CA SER A 127 22.68 14.81 24.18
C SER A 127 22.70 15.07 25.68
N SER A 128 23.71 14.56 26.39
CA SER A 128 24.13 15.10 27.68
C SER A 128 25.62 15.42 27.64
N ARG A 129 25.93 16.67 27.27
CA ARG A 129 27.25 17.27 27.46
C ARG A 129 27.37 17.66 28.94
N ILE A 130 28.15 16.91 29.72
CA ILE A 130 28.62 17.32 31.05
C ILE A 130 30.08 17.77 30.87
N SER A 131 30.33 19.07 31.06
CA SER A 131 31.68 19.62 31.19
C SER A 131 32.18 19.37 32.61
N LYS A 132 33.41 18.87 32.73
CA LYS A 132 34.23 19.12 33.92
C LYS A 132 34.87 20.49 33.82
#